data_AF-A0A0B8PFT4-F1
#
_entry.id   AF-A0A0B8PFT4-F1
#
_cell.length_a   1.000
_cell.length_b   1.000
_cell.length_c   1.000
_cell.angle_alpha   90.00
_cell.angle_beta   90.00
_cell.angle_gamma   90.00
#
_symmetry.space_group_name_H-M   'P 1'
#
loop_
_entity.id
_entity.type
_entity.pdbx_description
1 polymer ?
#
loop_
_entity_poly.entity_id
_entity_poly.type
_entity_poly.pdbx_seq_one_letter_code
_entity_poly.pdbx_strand_id
1 'polypeptide(L)'
;MGAFGLFYGIPATYVANMRYHQTPPIFMEQLEYRNYKLGFFSGDNFDASVYHDVVLEPFQKYVFESKNPSDTSALANWENWVNERKSTWFSILQLSEMRDFEDNVSDSATSNASDRLRSAYDSSATKVDDSIEQVLQTLEQKGIMDNTVVVVTSDHGWEFNETRTNSWGANTNYSKYQLQVPMIVHWPNKPAHTWDHVTSHFDLSVTLMQDLLGVTSNPVDFSSGKNLFDDSRRRWTMAGDAREFALISSNDITVLDKYGNYKVYDHNYRRDREAKPKLSVIMQGLSETKRFYDNH
;
A
#
# COMPACT_ATOMS: atom_id res chain seq x y z
N MET A 1 2.00 -6.81 -4.16
CA MET A 1 0.52 -6.85 -4.30
C MET A 1 -0.19 -5.81 -3.43
N GLY A 2 0.44 -5.29 -2.36
CA GLY A 2 -0.17 -4.27 -1.50
C GLY A 2 -0.59 -3.00 -2.24
N ALA A 3 0.18 -2.59 -3.26
CA ALA A 3 -0.15 -1.43 -4.09
C ALA A 3 -1.53 -1.56 -4.73
N PHE A 4 -1.89 -2.72 -5.29
CA PHE A 4 -3.22 -2.92 -5.86
C PHE A 4 -4.34 -2.66 -4.85
N GLY A 5 -4.23 -3.21 -3.64
CA GLY A 5 -5.19 -2.99 -2.56
C GLY A 5 -5.28 -1.53 -2.12
N LEU A 6 -4.13 -0.82 -2.11
CA LEU A 6 -4.04 0.60 -1.77
C LEU A 6 -4.87 1.47 -2.70
N PHE A 7 -4.78 1.20 -4.01
CA PHE A 7 -5.47 2.00 -5.01
C PHE A 7 -6.91 1.53 -5.24
N TYR A 8 -7.13 0.23 -5.47
CA TYR A 8 -8.45 -0.27 -5.84
C TYR A 8 -9.37 -0.51 -4.65
N GLY A 9 -8.85 -0.61 -3.42
CA GLY A 9 -9.69 -0.90 -2.25
C GLY A 9 -10.18 -2.35 -2.14
N ILE A 10 -9.74 -3.26 -3.02
CA ILE A 10 -10.28 -4.63 -3.11
C ILE A 10 -9.15 -5.67 -3.16
N PRO A 11 -9.45 -6.97 -2.89
CA PRO A 11 -8.44 -8.02 -2.85
C PRO A 11 -7.67 -8.20 -4.15
N ALA A 12 -6.38 -8.56 -4.06
CA ALA A 12 -5.51 -8.80 -5.22
C ALA A 12 -5.96 -9.93 -6.16
N THR A 13 -6.94 -10.74 -5.76
CA THR A 13 -7.61 -11.72 -6.62
C THR A 13 -8.26 -11.07 -7.85
N TYR A 14 -8.58 -9.78 -7.78
CA TYR A 14 -9.18 -9.01 -8.89
C TYR A 14 -8.17 -8.45 -9.90
N VAL A 15 -6.86 -8.51 -9.64
CA VAL A 15 -5.81 -7.88 -10.47
C VAL A 15 -5.93 -8.28 -11.95
N ALA A 16 -6.11 -9.57 -12.23
CA ALA A 16 -6.18 -10.07 -13.61
C ALA A 16 -7.39 -9.51 -14.37
N ASN A 17 -8.53 -9.35 -13.71
CA ASN A 17 -9.73 -8.78 -14.33
C ASN A 17 -9.57 -7.28 -14.57
N MET A 18 -9.06 -6.55 -13.57
CA MET A 18 -8.85 -5.10 -13.70
C MET A 18 -7.86 -4.79 -14.83
N ARG A 19 -6.79 -5.59 -14.95
CA ARG A 19 -5.85 -5.53 -16.07
C ARG A 19 -6.53 -5.81 -17.41
N TYR A 20 -7.30 -6.89 -17.50
CA TYR A 20 -7.94 -7.31 -18.76
C TYR A 20 -8.95 -6.27 -19.26
N HIS A 21 -9.72 -5.66 -18.36
CA HIS A 21 -10.74 -4.67 -18.68
C HIS A 21 -10.24 -3.22 -18.61
N GLN A 22 -8.95 -2.98 -18.29
CA GLN A 22 -8.37 -1.65 -18.07
C GLN A 22 -9.24 -0.78 -17.14
N THR A 23 -9.84 -1.41 -16.12
CA THR A 23 -10.75 -0.73 -15.20
C THR A 23 -9.94 0.12 -14.22
N PRO A 24 -10.11 1.45 -14.15
CA PRO A 24 -9.31 2.30 -13.25
C PRO A 24 -9.70 2.14 -11.77
N PRO A 25 -8.80 2.45 -10.82
CA PRO A 25 -9.19 2.68 -9.43
C PRO A 25 -10.26 3.76 -9.33
N ILE A 26 -11.40 3.42 -8.71
CA ILE A 26 -12.59 4.29 -8.71
C ILE A 26 -12.32 5.68 -8.14
N PHE A 27 -11.51 5.80 -7.08
CA PHE A 27 -11.23 7.11 -6.49
C PHE A 27 -10.40 8.00 -7.42
N MET A 28 -9.51 7.42 -8.24
CA MET A 28 -8.72 8.15 -9.23
C MET A 28 -9.59 8.59 -10.41
N GLU A 29 -10.51 7.74 -10.85
CA GLU A 29 -11.53 8.13 -11.84
C GLU A 29 -12.39 9.30 -11.33
N GLN A 30 -12.80 9.27 -10.06
CA GLN A 30 -13.56 10.37 -9.45
C GLN A 30 -12.74 11.66 -9.31
N LEU A 31 -11.43 11.56 -9.04
CA LEU A 31 -10.53 12.71 -9.04
C LEU A 31 -10.45 13.35 -10.44
N GLU A 32 -10.26 12.54 -11.48
CA GLU A 32 -10.24 13.04 -12.87
C GLU A 32 -11.59 13.67 -13.27
N TYR A 33 -12.71 13.01 -12.95
CA TYR A 33 -14.06 13.54 -13.18
C TYR A 33 -14.30 14.89 -12.50
N ARG A 34 -13.73 15.09 -11.30
CA ARG A 34 -13.80 16.35 -10.54
C ARG A 34 -12.73 17.36 -10.93
N ASN A 35 -12.04 17.14 -12.06
CA ASN A 35 -11.03 18.02 -12.64
C ASN A 35 -9.78 18.21 -11.76
N TYR A 36 -9.45 17.25 -10.89
CA TYR A 36 -8.15 17.25 -10.24
C TYR A 36 -7.05 17.11 -11.30
N LYS A 37 -5.99 17.90 -11.17
CA LYS A 37 -4.77 17.68 -11.95
C LYS A 37 -4.01 16.51 -11.36
N LEU A 38 -3.83 15.46 -12.16
CA LEU A 38 -3.09 14.27 -11.77
C LEU A 38 -1.61 14.40 -12.17
N GLY A 39 -0.70 13.94 -11.33
CA GLY A 39 0.74 13.89 -11.63
C GLY A 39 1.42 12.78 -10.86
N PHE A 40 2.03 11.84 -11.58
CA PHE A 40 2.62 10.63 -11.00
C PHE A 40 4.12 10.57 -11.29
N PHE A 41 4.90 10.44 -10.23
CA PHE A 41 6.36 10.53 -10.21
C PHE A 41 6.91 9.29 -9.53
N SER A 42 8.00 8.76 -10.04
CA SER A 42 8.58 7.53 -9.51
C SER A 42 10.09 7.52 -9.65
N GLY A 43 10.76 6.98 -8.64
CA GLY A 43 12.20 6.74 -8.64
C GLY A 43 12.67 5.65 -9.60
N ASP A 44 11.77 4.78 -10.06
CA ASP A 44 12.05 3.65 -10.95
C ASP A 44 11.18 3.65 -12.23
N ASN A 45 10.47 4.75 -12.53
CA ASN A 45 9.46 4.85 -13.58
C ASN A 45 8.29 3.85 -13.44
N PHE A 46 7.90 3.51 -12.21
CA PHE A 46 6.82 2.58 -11.90
C PHE A 46 7.06 1.18 -12.51
N ASP A 47 8.31 0.70 -12.45
CA ASP A 47 8.78 -0.53 -13.08
C ASP A 47 7.97 -1.79 -12.68
N ALA A 48 7.43 -1.81 -11.45
CA ALA A 48 6.61 -2.92 -11.02
C ALA A 48 5.28 -3.00 -11.81
N SER A 49 5.04 -4.16 -12.44
CA SER A 49 3.87 -4.45 -13.30
C SER A 49 2.50 -4.12 -12.69
N VAL A 50 2.36 -4.08 -11.36
CA VAL A 50 1.11 -3.67 -10.72
C VAL A 50 0.79 -2.19 -10.98
N TYR A 51 1.80 -1.33 -11.09
CA TYR A 51 1.62 0.07 -11.45
C TYR A 51 1.43 0.21 -12.96
N HIS A 52 2.41 -0.23 -13.74
CA HIS A 52 2.43 -0.01 -15.19
C HIS A 52 1.25 -0.68 -15.92
N ASP A 53 0.96 -1.96 -15.62
CA ASP A 53 -0.04 -2.73 -16.37
C ASP A 53 -1.47 -2.60 -15.80
N VAL A 54 -1.65 -2.01 -14.61
CA VAL A 54 -2.94 -2.11 -13.88
C VAL A 54 -3.37 -0.79 -13.24
N VAL A 55 -2.63 -0.26 -12.27
CA VAL A 55 -3.08 0.92 -11.50
C VAL A 55 -3.02 2.19 -12.36
N LEU A 56 -1.91 2.38 -13.09
CA LEU A 56 -1.62 3.59 -13.85
C LEU A 56 -1.83 3.43 -15.36
N GLU A 57 -2.17 2.23 -15.83
CA GLU A 57 -2.42 1.95 -17.25
C GLU A 57 -3.49 2.90 -17.86
N PRO A 58 -4.64 3.16 -17.20
CA PRO A 58 -5.62 4.10 -17.73
C PRO A 58 -5.17 5.57 -17.67
N PHE A 59 -4.06 5.84 -16.97
CA PHE A 59 -3.60 7.17 -16.61
C PHE A 59 -2.19 7.51 -17.11
N GLN A 60 -1.68 6.80 -18.13
CA GLN A 60 -0.30 6.99 -18.64
C GLN A 60 0.02 8.44 -19.02
N LYS A 61 -0.96 9.22 -19.47
CA LYS A 61 -0.80 10.65 -19.81
C LYS A 61 -0.42 11.55 -18.61
N TYR A 62 -0.49 11.03 -17.39
CA TYR A 62 -0.14 11.73 -16.14
C TYR A 62 1.16 11.22 -15.51
N VAL A 63 1.81 10.21 -16.11
CA VAL A 63 3.07 9.64 -15.63
C VAL A 63 4.25 10.46 -16.16
N PHE A 64 5.16 10.83 -15.27
CA PHE A 64 6.38 11.56 -15.58
C PHE A 64 7.56 10.59 -15.64
N GLU A 65 7.90 10.15 -16.85
CA GLU A 65 9.05 9.27 -17.08
C GLU A 65 10.37 10.06 -17.03
N SER A 66 11.35 9.49 -16.35
CA SER A 66 12.72 9.99 -16.33
C SER A 66 13.63 9.09 -17.18
N LYS A 67 14.52 9.70 -17.97
CA LYS A 67 15.56 8.96 -18.71
C LYS A 67 16.54 8.24 -17.78
N ASN A 68 16.83 8.86 -16.64
CA ASN A 68 17.68 8.33 -15.57
C ASN A 68 16.83 8.31 -14.29
N PRO A 69 16.00 7.28 -14.09
CA PRO A 69 15.10 7.20 -12.95
C PRO A 69 15.92 7.05 -11.65
N SER A 70 15.54 7.85 -10.65
CA SER A 70 16.08 7.83 -9.28
C SER A 70 15.11 8.61 -8.39
N ASP A 71 15.14 8.37 -7.08
CA ASP A 71 14.32 9.13 -6.12
C ASP A 71 14.61 10.64 -6.22
N THR A 72 15.88 11.04 -6.42
CA THR A 72 16.27 12.43 -6.67
C THR A 72 15.58 13.02 -7.92
N SER A 73 15.53 12.28 -9.02
CA SER A 73 14.90 12.78 -10.25
C SER A 73 13.37 12.78 -10.15
N ALA A 74 12.78 11.84 -9.43
CA ALA A 74 11.36 11.81 -9.10
C ALA A 74 10.94 13.03 -8.27
N LEU A 75 11.69 13.34 -7.21
CA LEU A 75 11.50 14.51 -6.36
C LEU A 75 11.60 15.81 -7.16
N ALA A 76 12.65 15.96 -7.97
CA ALA A 76 12.83 17.16 -8.79
C ALA A 76 11.69 17.35 -9.79
N ASN A 77 11.21 16.26 -10.42
CA ASN A 77 10.07 16.32 -11.34
C ASN A 77 8.78 16.71 -10.60
N TRP A 78 8.54 16.12 -9.42
CA TRP A 78 7.40 16.45 -8.59
C TRP A 78 7.42 17.90 -8.11
N GLU A 79 8.58 18.38 -7.63
CA GLU A 79 8.77 19.74 -7.13
C GLU A 79 8.52 20.77 -8.24
N ASN A 80 9.10 20.56 -9.42
CA ASN A 80 8.85 21.42 -10.58
C ASN A 80 7.37 21.45 -10.95
N TRP A 81 6.72 20.29 -10.97
CA TRP A 81 5.32 20.18 -11.32
C TRP A 81 4.40 20.87 -10.31
N VAL A 82 4.59 20.63 -9.01
CA VAL A 82 3.76 21.17 -7.92
C VAL A 82 3.93 22.69 -7.80
N ASN A 83 5.14 23.21 -8.03
CA ASN A 83 5.43 24.64 -7.94
C ASN A 83 4.61 25.47 -8.93
N GLU A 84 4.34 24.92 -10.12
CA GLU A 84 3.50 25.57 -11.13
C GLU A 84 1.99 25.46 -10.85
N ARG A 85 1.56 24.61 -9.91
CA ARG A 85 0.13 24.37 -9.69
C ARG A 85 -0.53 25.51 -8.92
N LYS A 86 -1.69 25.91 -9.41
CA LYS A 86 -2.67 26.81 -8.76
C LYS A 86 -4.07 26.20 -8.64
N SER A 87 -4.30 25.06 -9.29
CA SER A 87 -5.58 24.33 -9.28
C SER A 87 -5.48 23.14 -8.34
N THR A 88 -6.62 22.55 -7.95
CA THR A 88 -6.67 21.33 -7.16
C THR A 88 -5.99 20.18 -7.89
N TRP A 89 -5.19 19.41 -7.17
CA TRP A 89 -4.36 18.35 -7.72
C TRP A 89 -4.32 17.12 -6.83
N PHE A 90 -3.98 15.99 -7.43
CA PHE A 90 -3.66 14.74 -6.76
C PHE A 90 -2.35 14.24 -7.33
N SER A 91 -1.41 13.84 -6.47
CA SER A 91 -0.10 13.39 -6.89
C SER A 91 0.33 12.14 -6.17
N ILE A 92 1.06 11.30 -6.88
CA ILE A 92 1.74 10.12 -6.34
C ILE A 92 3.23 10.35 -6.57
N LEU A 93 4.02 10.25 -5.50
CA LEU A 93 5.46 10.15 -5.56
C LEU A 93 5.85 8.78 -5.01
N GLN A 94 6.34 7.89 -5.87
CA GLN A 94 6.88 6.60 -5.47
C GLN A 94 8.40 6.69 -5.33
N LEU A 95 8.87 6.32 -4.14
CA LEU A 95 10.28 6.25 -3.80
C LEU A 95 10.73 4.79 -3.85
N SER A 96 11.89 4.55 -4.44
CA SER A 96 12.40 3.24 -4.85
C SER A 96 13.68 2.83 -4.12
N GLU A 97 14.30 3.74 -3.35
CA GLU A 97 15.56 3.48 -2.62
C GLU A 97 15.49 2.27 -1.67
N MET A 98 14.29 1.96 -1.16
CA MET A 98 14.05 0.79 -0.30
C MET A 98 13.94 -0.53 -1.07
N ARG A 99 13.74 -0.51 -2.39
CA ARG A 99 13.58 -1.72 -3.20
C ARG A 99 14.90 -2.47 -3.34
N ASP A 100 15.96 -1.72 -3.60
CA ASP A 100 17.28 -2.23 -3.97
C ASP A 100 18.31 -1.99 -2.83
N PHE A 101 17.83 -1.87 -1.58
CA PHE A 101 18.71 -1.60 -0.43
C PHE A 101 19.77 -2.68 -0.22
N GLU A 102 19.48 -3.93 -0.61
CA GLU A 102 20.39 -5.07 -0.49
C GLU A 102 21.67 -4.89 -1.32
N ASP A 103 21.62 -4.10 -2.40
CA ASP A 103 22.78 -3.80 -3.24
C ASP A 103 23.80 -2.88 -2.53
N ASN A 104 23.36 -2.20 -1.45
CA ASN A 104 24.19 -1.29 -0.65
C ASN A 104 24.77 -1.95 0.61
N VAL A 105 24.71 -3.28 0.71
CA VAL A 105 25.28 -4.01 1.85
C VAL A 105 26.80 -3.90 1.87
N SER A 106 27.35 -3.44 2.99
CA SER A 106 28.79 -3.30 3.17
C SER A 106 29.53 -4.66 3.17
N ASP A 107 30.70 -4.70 2.53
CA ASP A 107 31.61 -5.86 2.56
C ASP A 107 32.42 -5.97 3.87
N SER A 108 32.19 -5.12 4.86
CA SER A 108 32.95 -5.15 6.11
C SER A 108 32.85 -6.49 6.84
N ALA A 109 33.99 -7.16 7.05
CA ALA A 109 34.09 -8.47 7.70
C ALA A 109 33.80 -8.46 9.22
N THR A 110 33.53 -7.31 9.81
CA THR A 110 33.43 -7.14 11.28
C THR A 110 32.03 -7.39 11.84
N SER A 111 30.99 -7.50 11.01
CA SER A 111 29.60 -7.75 11.41
C SER A 111 29.01 -8.96 10.68
N ASN A 112 28.08 -9.67 11.32
CA ASN A 112 27.42 -10.81 10.69
C ASN A 112 26.51 -10.33 9.53
N ALA A 113 26.13 -11.24 8.63
CA ALA A 113 25.34 -10.88 7.44
C ALA A 113 23.99 -10.22 7.78
N SER A 114 23.33 -10.63 8.86
CA SER A 114 22.04 -10.05 9.28
C SER A 114 22.19 -8.59 9.71
N ASP A 115 23.25 -8.27 10.45
CA ASP A 115 23.48 -6.90 10.93
C ASP A 115 23.80 -5.97 9.76
N ARG A 116 24.60 -6.46 8.79
CA ARG A 116 24.93 -5.71 7.57
C ARG A 116 23.69 -5.42 6.71
N LEU A 117 22.80 -6.41 6.58
CA LEU A 117 21.54 -6.24 5.87
C LEU A 117 20.62 -5.21 6.55
N ARG A 118 20.50 -5.26 7.88
CA ARG A 118 19.75 -4.26 8.66
C ARG A 118 20.35 -2.86 8.53
N SER A 119 21.68 -2.73 8.61
CA SER A 119 22.34 -1.44 8.42
C SER A 119 22.11 -0.85 7.02
N ALA A 120 22.10 -1.69 5.97
CA ALA A 120 21.77 -1.23 4.62
C ALA A 120 20.32 -0.75 4.53
N TYR A 121 19.38 -1.48 5.14
CA TYR A 121 17.97 -1.08 5.22
C TYR A 121 17.80 0.25 5.96
N ASP A 122 18.44 0.42 7.12
CA ASP A 122 18.38 1.66 7.91
C ASP A 122 18.97 2.85 7.14
N SER A 123 20.04 2.62 6.36
CA SER A 123 20.64 3.64 5.50
C SER A 123 19.71 4.05 4.35
N SER A 124 19.05 3.10 3.69
CA SER A 124 18.04 3.40 2.66
C SER A 124 16.82 4.10 3.25
N ALA A 125 16.37 3.68 4.44
CA ALA A 125 15.26 4.31 5.13
C ALA A 125 15.56 5.77 5.48
N THR A 126 16.79 6.08 5.88
CA THR A 126 17.24 7.47 6.14
C THR A 126 17.17 8.33 4.88
N LYS A 127 17.60 7.82 3.72
CA LYS A 127 17.50 8.55 2.45
C LYS A 127 16.04 8.81 2.01
N VAL A 128 15.15 7.84 2.28
CA VAL A 128 13.71 8.02 2.05
C VAL A 128 13.12 9.04 3.02
N ASP A 129 13.57 9.07 4.28
CA ASP A 129 13.16 10.09 5.26
C ASP A 129 13.58 11.50 4.80
N ASP A 130 14.82 11.67 4.34
CA ASP A 130 15.30 12.94 3.75
C ASP A 130 14.43 13.38 2.54
N SER A 131 14.01 12.41 1.72
CA SER A 131 13.13 12.66 0.57
C SER A 131 11.73 13.12 0.99
N ILE A 132 11.18 12.52 2.06
CA ILE A 132 9.90 12.92 2.65
C ILE A 132 10.03 14.32 3.28
N GLU A 133 11.12 14.60 3.99
CA GLU A 133 11.39 15.93 4.54
C GLU A 133 11.38 16.98 3.41
N GLN A 134 12.03 16.71 2.28
CA GLN A 134 12.06 17.62 1.15
C GLN A 134 10.65 17.90 0.60
N VAL A 135 9.80 16.88 0.46
CA VAL A 135 8.40 17.05 0.06
C VAL A 135 7.65 17.97 1.02
N LEU A 136 7.76 17.72 2.33
CA LEU A 136 7.09 18.52 3.35
C LEU A 136 7.57 19.97 3.33
N GLN A 137 8.89 20.19 3.26
CA GLN A 137 9.48 21.52 3.16
C GLN A 137 9.00 22.26 1.90
N THR A 138 8.90 21.61 0.74
CA THR A 138 8.36 22.22 -0.48
C THR A 138 6.91 22.69 -0.28
N LEU A 139 6.06 21.86 0.34
CA LEU A 139 4.65 22.22 0.61
C LEU A 139 4.53 23.39 1.60
N GLU A 140 5.37 23.42 2.64
CA GLU A 140 5.45 24.48 3.64
C GLU A 140 5.94 25.80 3.03
N GLN A 141 7.06 25.77 2.29
CA GLN A 141 7.63 26.95 1.64
C GLN A 141 6.68 27.57 0.62
N LYS A 142 5.88 26.74 -0.07
CA LYS A 142 4.85 27.18 -0.99
C LYS A 142 3.57 27.68 -0.29
N GLY A 143 3.47 27.49 1.03
CA GLY A 143 2.33 27.92 1.84
C GLY A 143 1.04 27.17 1.55
N ILE A 144 1.14 25.90 1.12
CA ILE A 144 -0.03 25.06 0.76
C ILE A 144 -0.24 23.85 1.67
N MET A 145 0.62 23.64 2.67
CA MET A 145 0.53 22.54 3.63
C MET A 145 -0.82 22.49 4.36
N ASP A 146 -1.37 23.65 4.74
CA ASP A 146 -2.65 23.77 5.45
C ASP A 146 -3.88 23.42 4.59
N ASN A 147 -3.70 23.19 3.29
CA ASN A 147 -4.77 22.79 2.37
C ASN A 147 -4.40 21.56 1.54
N THR A 148 -3.42 20.77 2.01
CA THR A 148 -2.95 19.56 1.33
C THR A 148 -3.10 18.37 2.27
N VAL A 149 -3.73 17.30 1.80
CA VAL A 149 -3.67 15.99 2.48
C VAL A 149 -2.39 15.30 2.06
N VAL A 150 -1.56 14.88 3.01
CA VAL A 150 -0.31 14.14 2.75
C VAL A 150 -0.43 12.76 3.38
N VAL A 151 -0.19 11.72 2.59
CA VAL A 151 -0.21 10.32 3.03
C VAL A 151 1.15 9.70 2.75
N VAL A 152 1.78 9.15 3.77
CA VAL A 152 3.05 8.40 3.67
C VAL A 152 2.81 6.97 4.11
N THR A 153 3.10 6.02 3.21
CA THR A 153 2.94 4.58 3.44
C THR A 153 3.89 3.78 2.57
N SER A 154 4.01 2.48 2.84
CA SER A 154 4.65 1.48 1.97
C SER A 154 3.61 0.48 1.45
N ASP A 155 3.90 -0.27 0.40
CA ASP A 155 3.00 -1.34 -0.08
C ASP A 155 3.26 -2.69 0.60
N HIS A 156 4.43 -2.87 1.23
CA HIS A 156 4.76 -4.03 2.07
C HIS A 156 5.81 -3.68 3.13
N GLY A 157 5.90 -4.54 4.15
CA GLY A 157 7.01 -4.55 5.12
C GLY A 157 8.16 -5.46 4.66
N TRP A 158 9.20 -5.55 5.49
CA TRP A 158 10.36 -6.42 5.26
C TRP A 158 10.69 -7.21 6.53
N GLU A 159 10.90 -8.51 6.39
CA GLU A 159 11.24 -9.40 7.49
C GLU A 159 12.74 -9.72 7.50
N PHE A 160 13.34 -9.67 8.68
CA PHE A 160 14.71 -10.09 8.95
C PHE A 160 14.73 -11.29 9.92
N ASN A 161 13.85 -12.26 9.66
CA ASN A 161 13.63 -13.48 10.43
C ASN A 161 13.18 -13.28 11.88
N GLU A 162 12.45 -12.20 12.19
CA GLU A 162 11.85 -11.99 13.50
C GLU A 162 10.89 -13.12 13.91
N THR A 163 10.23 -13.78 12.95
CA THR A 163 9.37 -14.95 13.20
C THR A 163 10.15 -16.19 13.65
N ARG A 164 11.47 -16.23 13.39
CA ARG A 164 12.35 -17.41 13.55
C ARG A 164 11.90 -18.62 12.73
N THR A 165 11.31 -18.36 11.57
CA THR A 165 10.87 -19.39 10.61
C THR A 165 11.81 -19.56 9.41
N ASN A 166 13.00 -18.93 9.48
CA ASN A 166 13.94 -18.79 8.37
C ASN A 166 13.35 -18.01 7.18
N SER A 167 12.54 -17.01 7.49
CA SER A 167 11.92 -16.12 6.51
C SER A 167 12.64 -14.78 6.49
N TRP A 168 13.02 -14.34 5.30
CA TRP A 168 13.73 -13.09 5.05
C TRP A 168 13.11 -12.44 3.81
N GLY A 169 12.99 -11.11 3.82
CA GLY A 169 12.43 -10.37 2.70
C GLY A 169 10.96 -10.02 2.85
N ALA A 170 10.32 -9.80 1.70
CA ALA A 170 8.93 -9.42 1.57
C ALA A 170 8.19 -10.37 0.62
N ASN A 171 6.86 -10.33 0.64
CA ASN A 171 5.97 -11.08 -0.25
C ASN A 171 6.14 -12.62 -0.22
N THR A 172 6.72 -13.17 0.86
CA THR A 172 6.88 -14.63 1.04
C THR A 172 5.92 -15.19 2.09
N ASN A 173 5.39 -14.35 2.97
CA ASN A 173 4.46 -14.74 3.99
C ASN A 173 3.49 -13.61 4.42
N TYR A 174 2.61 -13.94 5.37
CA TYR A 174 1.61 -13.02 5.92
C TYR A 174 1.88 -12.66 7.38
N SER A 175 3.14 -12.73 7.83
CA SER A 175 3.53 -12.27 9.15
C SER A 175 3.34 -10.75 9.26
N LYS A 176 3.19 -10.24 10.49
CA LYS A 176 3.11 -8.79 10.71
C LYS A 176 4.33 -8.04 10.15
N TYR A 177 5.50 -8.67 10.08
CA TYR A 177 6.73 -8.02 9.61
C TYR A 177 6.72 -7.75 8.10
N GLN A 178 6.02 -8.58 7.32
CA GLN A 178 5.88 -8.36 5.87
C GLN A 178 4.62 -7.56 5.50
N LEU A 179 3.64 -7.46 6.41
CA LEU A 179 2.35 -6.81 6.13
C LEU A 179 2.20 -5.43 6.78
N GLN A 180 2.75 -5.21 7.96
CA GLN A 180 2.60 -3.96 8.68
C GLN A 180 3.55 -2.92 8.09
N VAL A 181 2.99 -1.76 7.75
CA VAL A 181 3.70 -0.62 7.17
C VAL A 181 3.37 0.65 7.95
N PRO A 182 4.22 1.70 7.87
CA PRO A 182 3.83 3.03 8.32
C PRO A 182 2.57 3.49 7.56
N MET A 183 1.65 4.16 8.25
CA MET A 183 0.52 4.86 7.66
C MET A 183 0.39 6.21 8.37
N ILE A 184 1.03 7.23 7.82
CA ILE A 184 1.06 8.58 8.37
C ILE A 184 0.19 9.47 7.48
N VAL A 185 -0.77 10.16 8.07
CA VAL A 185 -1.73 11.00 7.36
C VAL A 185 -1.75 12.39 7.98
N HIS A 186 -1.23 13.39 7.27
CA HIS A 186 -1.54 14.79 7.54
C HIS A 186 -2.83 15.14 6.82
N TRP A 187 -3.81 15.63 7.58
CA TRP A 187 -5.12 15.99 7.04
C TRP A 187 -5.55 17.36 7.59
N PRO A 188 -5.73 18.38 6.73
CA PRO A 188 -6.15 19.71 7.17
C PRO A 188 -7.39 19.68 8.07
N ASN A 189 -7.32 20.41 9.19
CA ASN A 189 -8.40 20.51 10.19
C ASN A 189 -8.73 19.22 10.96
N LYS A 190 -7.91 18.17 10.88
CA LYS A 190 -7.98 17.03 11.81
C LYS A 190 -6.89 17.15 12.87
N PRO A 191 -7.20 16.94 14.17
CA PRO A 191 -6.19 16.99 15.22
C PRO A 191 -5.23 15.80 15.12
N ALA A 192 -4.01 15.97 15.62
CA ALA A 192 -3.06 14.88 15.75
C ALA A 192 -3.66 13.76 16.64
N HIS A 193 -3.59 12.53 16.15
CA HIS A 193 -4.10 11.36 16.85
C HIS A 193 -3.31 10.11 16.44
N THR A 194 -3.13 9.18 17.38
CA THR A 194 -2.56 7.86 17.12
C THR A 194 -3.67 6.82 17.20
N TRP A 195 -3.87 6.08 16.10
CA TRP A 195 -4.88 5.04 16.01
C TRP A 195 -4.22 3.67 16.14
N ASP A 196 -4.67 2.87 17.11
CA ASP A 196 -4.14 1.53 17.38
C ASP A 196 -5.04 0.40 16.83
N HIS A 197 -6.15 0.74 16.17
CA HIS A 197 -7.03 -0.25 15.56
C HIS A 197 -6.45 -0.81 14.26
N VAL A 198 -6.85 -2.04 13.92
CA VAL A 198 -6.39 -2.70 12.69
C VAL A 198 -6.98 -2.00 11.46
N THR A 199 -6.10 -1.59 10.55
CA THR A 199 -6.39 -1.07 9.21
C THR A 199 -5.81 -1.99 8.14
N SER A 200 -6.13 -1.72 6.89
CA SER A 200 -5.51 -2.32 5.71
C SER A 200 -5.37 -1.30 4.59
N HIS A 201 -4.58 -1.62 3.58
CA HIS A 201 -4.47 -0.78 2.39
C HIS A 201 -5.81 -0.51 1.70
N PHE A 202 -6.81 -1.38 1.85
CA PHE A 202 -8.14 -1.16 1.27
C PHE A 202 -8.82 0.10 1.79
N ASP A 203 -8.46 0.53 3.00
CA ASP A 203 -9.11 1.62 3.72
C ASP A 203 -8.77 3.01 3.18
N LEU A 204 -7.59 3.15 2.57
CA LEU A 204 -7.16 4.45 2.07
C LEU A 204 -8.10 4.94 0.97
N SER A 205 -8.43 4.08 0.01
CA SER A 205 -9.37 4.39 -1.07
C SER A 205 -10.74 4.85 -0.52
N VAL A 206 -11.26 4.19 0.52
CA VAL A 206 -12.52 4.55 1.16
C VAL A 206 -12.43 5.91 1.86
N THR A 207 -11.33 6.15 2.56
CA THR A 207 -11.08 7.40 3.29
C THR A 207 -11.01 8.58 2.32
N LEU A 208 -10.31 8.42 1.20
CA LEU A 208 -10.28 9.44 0.14
C LEU A 208 -11.66 9.66 -0.49
N MET A 209 -12.40 8.60 -0.79
CA MET A 209 -13.74 8.71 -1.35
C MET A 209 -14.70 9.46 -0.40
N GLN A 210 -14.67 9.16 0.90
CA GLN A 210 -15.59 9.74 1.87
C GLN A 210 -15.14 11.14 2.34
N ASP A 211 -13.94 11.27 2.92
CA ASP A 211 -13.52 12.51 3.57
C ASP A 211 -12.98 13.56 2.57
N LEU A 212 -12.35 13.13 1.47
CA LEU A 212 -11.82 14.07 0.46
C LEU A 212 -12.87 14.39 -0.61
N LEU A 213 -13.59 13.38 -1.11
CA LEU A 213 -14.53 13.55 -2.23
C LEU A 213 -16.01 13.65 -1.78
N GLY A 214 -16.33 13.42 -0.51
CA GLY A 214 -17.71 13.53 -0.02
C GLY A 214 -18.66 12.48 -0.61
N VAL A 215 -18.14 11.31 -1.00
CA VAL A 215 -18.96 10.19 -1.49
C VAL A 215 -19.76 9.59 -0.33
N THR A 216 -21.06 9.40 -0.53
CA THR A 216 -21.99 8.88 0.49
C THR A 216 -22.47 7.45 0.22
N SER A 217 -22.12 6.87 -0.94
CA SER A 217 -22.39 5.46 -1.23
C SER A 217 -21.76 4.54 -0.19
N ASN A 218 -22.35 3.37 0.02
CA ASN A 218 -21.83 2.42 0.99
C ASN A 218 -20.46 1.89 0.53
N PRO A 219 -19.39 1.95 1.36
CA PRO A 219 -18.08 1.41 1.00
C PRO A 219 -18.10 -0.01 0.47
N VAL A 220 -19.03 -0.84 0.95
CA VAL A 220 -19.22 -2.23 0.49
C VAL A 220 -19.45 -2.34 -1.02
N ASP A 221 -20.02 -1.30 -1.63
CA ASP A 221 -20.35 -1.27 -3.06
C ASP A 221 -19.10 -1.06 -3.96
N PHE A 222 -17.99 -0.57 -3.40
CA PHE A 222 -16.79 -0.23 -4.19
C PHE A 222 -15.45 -0.62 -3.55
N SER A 223 -15.43 -1.12 -2.32
CA SER A 223 -14.22 -1.45 -1.58
C SER A 223 -14.47 -2.54 -0.51
N SER A 224 -13.44 -3.33 -0.22
CA SER A 224 -13.38 -4.25 0.94
C SER A 224 -12.79 -3.57 2.18
N GLY A 225 -12.45 -2.29 2.10
CA GLY A 225 -11.99 -1.47 3.22
C GLY A 225 -13.14 -0.74 3.94
N LYS A 226 -12.77 0.04 4.96
CA LYS A 226 -13.62 1.06 5.56
C LYS A 226 -12.80 2.33 5.79
N ASN A 227 -13.42 3.39 6.29
CA ASN A 227 -12.71 4.62 6.60
C ASN A 227 -11.59 4.38 7.63
N LEU A 228 -10.41 4.98 7.42
CA LEU A 228 -9.27 4.89 8.34
C LEU A 228 -9.61 5.51 9.71
N PHE A 229 -10.47 6.54 9.74
CA PHE A 229 -10.91 7.23 10.95
C PHE A 229 -12.08 6.53 11.67
N ASP A 230 -12.59 5.43 11.13
CA ASP A 230 -13.58 4.59 11.81
C ASP A 230 -12.86 3.56 12.70
N ASP A 231 -12.95 3.75 14.01
CA ASP A 231 -12.33 2.91 15.05
C ASP A 231 -13.11 1.64 15.38
N SER A 232 -14.23 1.38 14.68
CA SER A 232 -15.02 0.18 14.92
C SER A 232 -14.20 -1.08 14.72
N ARG A 233 -14.29 -2.00 15.69
CA ARG A 233 -13.47 -3.21 15.74
C ARG A 233 -13.73 -4.11 14.54
N ARG A 234 -12.68 -4.42 13.78
CA ARG A 234 -12.70 -5.48 12.76
C ARG A 234 -12.53 -6.85 13.41
N ARG A 235 -13.27 -7.84 12.91
CA ARG A 235 -13.09 -9.24 13.32
C ARG A 235 -11.86 -9.88 12.67
N TRP A 236 -11.57 -9.47 11.45
CA TRP A 236 -10.42 -9.90 10.66
C TRP A 236 -10.11 -8.85 9.59
N THR A 237 -8.90 -8.91 9.03
CA THR A 237 -8.48 -8.20 7.82
C THR A 237 -7.93 -9.19 6.80
N MET A 238 -7.69 -8.77 5.56
CA MET A 238 -7.22 -9.64 4.48
C MET A 238 -5.98 -9.07 3.80
N ALA A 239 -5.06 -9.95 3.45
CA ALA A 239 -3.93 -9.69 2.56
C ALA A 239 -3.75 -10.88 1.62
N GLY A 240 -3.19 -10.70 0.42
CA GLY A 240 -3.08 -11.81 -0.53
C GLY A 240 -2.50 -11.44 -1.87
N ASP A 241 -2.27 -12.46 -2.68
CA ASP A 241 -1.96 -12.38 -4.09
C ASP A 241 -3.05 -13.08 -4.94
N ALA A 242 -2.78 -13.30 -6.23
CA ALA A 242 -3.73 -13.97 -7.13
C ALA A 242 -3.87 -15.49 -6.88
N ARG A 243 -3.00 -16.10 -6.06
CA ARG A 243 -2.93 -17.55 -5.82
C ARG A 243 -3.50 -17.93 -4.45
N GLU A 244 -3.19 -17.15 -3.43
CA GLU A 244 -3.65 -17.34 -2.06
C GLU A 244 -3.90 -16.01 -1.34
N PHE A 245 -4.74 -16.07 -0.31
CA PHE A 245 -5.00 -14.93 0.57
C PHE A 245 -5.02 -15.39 2.04
N ALA A 246 -4.64 -14.48 2.92
CA ALA A 246 -4.67 -14.64 4.36
C ALA A 246 -5.81 -13.85 4.99
N LEU A 247 -6.55 -14.49 5.88
CA LEU A 247 -7.48 -13.86 6.81
C LEU A 247 -6.77 -13.71 8.16
N ILE A 248 -6.55 -12.46 8.56
CA ILE A 248 -5.75 -12.10 9.73
C ILE A 248 -6.71 -11.65 10.81
N SER A 249 -6.85 -12.45 11.87
CA SER A 249 -7.69 -12.17 13.03
C SER A 249 -6.82 -11.79 14.24
N SER A 250 -7.44 -11.40 15.36
CA SER A 250 -6.70 -11.12 16.60
C SER A 250 -6.04 -12.35 17.23
N ASN A 251 -6.40 -13.56 16.80
CA ASN A 251 -5.92 -14.81 17.40
C ASN A 251 -5.05 -15.63 16.45
N ASP A 252 -5.36 -15.59 15.15
CA ASP A 252 -4.74 -16.46 14.15
C ASP A 252 -4.66 -15.78 12.78
N ILE A 253 -3.83 -16.37 11.92
CA ILE A 253 -3.73 -16.06 10.50
C ILE A 253 -4.12 -17.33 9.74
N THR A 254 -5.20 -17.27 8.96
CA THR A 254 -5.64 -18.39 8.12
C THR A 254 -5.30 -18.10 6.67
N VAL A 255 -4.34 -18.82 6.10
CA VAL A 255 -3.97 -18.73 4.69
C VAL A 255 -4.79 -19.74 3.89
N LEU A 256 -5.44 -19.28 2.83
CA LEU A 256 -6.26 -20.09 1.93
C LEU A 256 -5.77 -19.98 0.49
N ASP A 257 -5.65 -21.11 -0.19
CA ASP A 257 -5.43 -21.14 -1.62
C ASP A 257 -6.74 -21.13 -2.41
N LYS A 258 -6.64 -20.93 -3.74
CA LYS A 258 -7.79 -20.95 -4.65
C LYS A 258 -8.56 -22.28 -4.70
N TYR A 259 -8.02 -23.37 -4.16
CA TYR A 259 -8.66 -24.69 -4.11
C TYR A 259 -9.36 -24.94 -2.77
N GLY A 260 -9.30 -23.99 -1.83
CA GLY A 260 -9.90 -24.11 -0.50
C GLY A 260 -9.04 -24.89 0.49
N ASN A 261 -7.78 -25.22 0.15
CA ASN A 261 -6.84 -25.72 1.15
C ASN A 261 -6.47 -24.57 2.08
N TYR A 262 -6.29 -24.88 3.37
CA TYR A 262 -5.95 -23.88 4.37
C TYR A 262 -4.74 -24.27 5.22
N LYS A 263 -4.09 -23.26 5.77
CA LYS A 263 -3.07 -23.38 6.82
C LYS A 263 -3.36 -22.31 7.87
N VAL A 264 -3.27 -22.67 9.14
CA VAL A 264 -3.44 -21.74 10.26
C VAL A 264 -2.08 -21.46 10.90
N TYR A 265 -1.86 -20.21 11.26
CA TYR A 265 -0.64 -19.73 11.89
C TYR A 265 -0.98 -18.86 13.10
N ASP A 266 -0.07 -18.84 14.07
CA ASP A 266 -0.08 -17.83 15.13
C ASP A 266 0.44 -16.46 14.64
N HIS A 267 0.46 -15.46 15.53
CA HIS A 267 0.93 -14.11 15.21
C HIS A 267 2.46 -14.00 14.98
N ASN A 268 3.22 -15.02 15.36
CA ASN A 268 4.64 -15.16 15.03
C ASN A 268 4.83 -16.00 13.76
N TYR A 269 3.77 -16.20 12.99
CA TYR A 269 3.74 -16.96 11.75
C TYR A 269 4.20 -18.42 11.89
N ARG A 270 4.00 -19.03 13.07
CA ARG A 270 4.26 -20.45 13.30
C ARG A 270 3.03 -21.26 12.97
N ARG A 271 3.21 -22.29 12.15
CA ARG A 271 2.11 -23.13 11.68
C ARG A 271 1.54 -23.97 12.82
N ASP A 272 0.24 -23.84 13.05
CA ASP A 272 -0.54 -24.77 13.85
C ASP A 272 -1.20 -25.79 12.91
N ARG A 273 -0.84 -27.06 13.06
CA ARG A 273 -1.34 -28.16 12.21
C ARG A 273 -2.66 -28.75 12.70
N GLU A 274 -3.01 -28.50 13.96
CA GLU A 274 -4.22 -29.04 14.60
C GLU A 274 -5.35 -27.99 14.62
N ALA A 275 -4.99 -26.71 14.53
CA ALA A 275 -5.95 -25.62 14.45
C ALA A 275 -6.91 -25.76 13.26
N LYS A 276 -8.20 -25.58 13.55
CA LYS A 276 -9.27 -25.52 12.56
C LYS A 276 -9.80 -24.09 12.50
N PRO A 277 -9.71 -23.42 11.35
CA PRO A 277 -10.24 -22.08 11.18
C PRO A 277 -11.77 -22.08 11.31
N LYS A 278 -12.32 -20.96 11.78
CA LYS A 278 -13.78 -20.80 11.85
C LYS A 278 -14.35 -20.76 10.43
N LEU A 279 -15.21 -21.73 10.09
CA LEU A 279 -15.84 -21.82 8.77
C LEU A 279 -16.52 -20.51 8.35
N SER A 280 -17.17 -19.81 9.28
CA SER A 280 -17.80 -18.51 9.01
C SER A 280 -16.81 -17.45 8.53
N VAL A 281 -15.57 -17.45 9.05
CA VAL A 281 -14.52 -16.50 8.65
C VAL A 281 -14.02 -16.85 7.25
N ILE A 282 -13.79 -18.13 6.97
CA ILE A 282 -13.43 -18.60 5.63
C ILE A 282 -14.48 -18.20 4.60
N MET A 283 -15.76 -18.47 4.88
CA MET A 283 -16.85 -18.15 3.96
C MET A 283 -16.97 -16.65 3.69
N GLN A 284 -16.74 -15.80 4.71
CA GLN A 284 -16.67 -14.35 4.52
C GLN A 284 -15.49 -13.96 3.63
N GLY A 285 -14.30 -14.51 3.87
CA GLY A 285 -13.12 -14.25 3.03
C GLY A 285 -13.33 -14.67 1.57
N LEU A 286 -13.89 -15.86 1.33
CA LEU A 286 -14.22 -16.33 -0.02
C LEU A 286 -15.33 -15.50 -0.69
N SER A 287 -16.26 -14.97 0.10
CA SER A 287 -17.28 -14.05 -0.42
C SER A 287 -16.65 -12.73 -0.86
N GLU A 288 -15.70 -12.18 -0.10
CA GLU A 288 -15.00 -10.94 -0.46
C GLU A 288 -14.19 -11.06 -1.76
N THR A 289 -13.56 -12.21 -2.01
CA THR A 289 -12.81 -12.43 -3.27
C THR A 289 -13.73 -12.63 -4.48
N LYS A 290 -15.05 -12.75 -4.27
CA LYS A 290 -16.04 -12.97 -5.32
C LYS A 290 -17.08 -11.84 -5.47
N ARG A 291 -17.17 -10.94 -4.50
CA ARG A 291 -18.23 -9.92 -4.38
C ARG A 291 -18.38 -9.02 -5.61
N PHE A 292 -17.28 -8.67 -6.25
CA PHE A 292 -17.26 -7.79 -7.43
C PHE A 292 -17.20 -8.52 -8.79
N TYR A 293 -17.37 -9.85 -8.82
CA TYR A 293 -17.60 -10.54 -10.09
C TYR A 293 -19.07 -10.39 -10.49
N ASP A 294 -19.33 -10.14 -11.78
CA ASP A 294 -20.69 -10.16 -12.30
C ASP A 294 -21.30 -11.55 -12.14
N ASN A 295 -22.46 -11.61 -11.48
CA ASN A 295 -23.30 -12.80 -11.48
C ASN A 295 -24.04 -12.86 -12.82
N HIS A 296 -23.42 -13.48 -13.82
CA HIS A 296 -24.07 -13.88 -15.06
C HIS A 296 -24.17 -15.40 -15.13
#